data_AF-A0A498G3D9-F1
#
_entry.id   AF-A0A498G3D9-F1
#
_cell.length_a   1.000
_cell.length_b   1.000
_cell.length_c   1.000
_cell.angle_alpha   90.00
_cell.angle_beta   90.00
_cell.angle_gamma   90.00
#
_symmetry.space_group_name_H-M   'P 1'
#
loop_
_entity.id
_entity.type
_entity.pdbx_description
1 polymer ?
#
loop_
_entity_poly.entity_id
_entity_poly.type
_entity_poly.pdbx_seq_one_letter_code
_entity_poly.pdbx_strand_id
1 'polypeptide(L)' 'AGAETVAGLVTRQLGRLPREGDRVAVGAVTLAVTGATATRVTRVRVEHADENGFALDAPDGGAAETA' A
#
# COMPACT_ATOMS: atom_id res chain seq x y z
N ALA A 1 5.96 3.48 21.31
CA ALA A 1 4.55 3.70 20.93
C ALA A 1 4.26 3.00 19.61
N GLY A 2 3.11 2.32 19.50
CA GLY A 2 2.66 1.69 18.26
C GLY A 2 2.15 2.73 17.26
N ALA A 3 1.98 2.32 16.00
CA ALA A 3 1.31 3.13 14.99
C ALA A 3 -0.14 2.68 14.85
N GLU A 4 -1.09 3.62 14.87
CA GLU A 4 -2.53 3.33 14.75
C GLU A 4 -3.03 3.40 13.30
N THR A 5 -2.18 3.89 12.38
CA THR A 5 -2.50 4.02 10.96
C THR A 5 -1.38 3.48 10.09
N VAL A 6 -1.73 3.07 8.86
CA VAL A 6 -0.74 2.63 7.86
C VAL A 6 0.28 3.76 7.58
N ALA A 7 -0.19 5.00 7.44
CA ALA A 7 0.69 6.16 7.25
C ALA A 7 1.66 6.36 8.43
N GLY A 8 1.17 6.18 9.67
CA GLY A 8 1.99 6.24 10.88
C GLY A 8 3.03 5.11 10.93
N LEU A 9 2.67 3.90 10.47
CA LEU A 9 3.59 2.77 10.37
C LEU A 9 4.72 3.05 9.36
N VAL A 10 4.37 3.54 8.17
CA VAL A 10 5.34 3.92 7.13
C VAL A 10 6.28 5.02 7.62
N THR A 11 5.72 6.07 8.25
CA THR A 11 6.50 7.18 8.83
C THR A 11 7.48 6.68 9.88
N ARG A 12 7.04 5.77 10.76
CA ARG A 12 7.91 5.19 11.79
C ARG A 12 9.06 4.39 11.18
N GLN A 13 8.80 3.62 10.14
CA GLN A 13 9.82 2.78 9.51
C GLN A 13 10.84 3.60 8.71
N LEU A 14 10.43 4.71 8.09
CA LEU A 14 11.31 5.61 7.34
C LEU A 14 12.06 6.60 8.25
N GLY A 15 11.55 6.92 9.43
CA GLY A 15 12.12 7.93 10.33
C GLY A 15 12.00 9.37 9.84
N ARG A 16 11.22 9.61 8.78
CA ARG A 16 10.93 10.92 8.19
C ARG A 16 9.51 10.94 7.62
N LEU A 17 9.05 12.14 7.24
CA LEU A 17 7.78 12.24 6.52
C LEU A 17 7.85 11.46 5.18
N PRO A 18 6.91 10.54 4.91
CA PRO A 18 6.86 9.81 3.65
C PRO A 18 6.47 10.71 2.49
N ARG A 19 6.96 10.36 1.30
CA ARG A 19 6.68 11.01 0.02
C ARG A 19 6.21 9.96 -0.97
N GLU A 20 5.54 10.41 -2.03
CA GLU A 20 5.18 9.53 -3.14
C GLU A 20 6.43 8.84 -3.71
N GLY A 21 6.29 7.55 -4.02
CA GLY A 21 7.38 6.68 -4.46
C GLY A 21 8.13 5.97 -3.32
N ASP A 22 7.95 6.38 -2.07
CA ASP A 22 8.56 5.67 -0.93
C ASP A 22 8.00 4.25 -0.81
N ARG A 23 8.89 3.30 -0.50
CA ARG A 23 8.56 1.89 -0.31
C ARG A 23 9.16 1.36 0.97
N VAL A 24 8.37 0.55 1.68
CA VAL A 24 8.76 -0.02 2.97
C VAL A 24 8.33 -1.48 3.05
N ALA A 25 9.29 -2.38 3.29
CA ALA A 25 8.99 -3.78 3.57
C ALA A 25 8.55 -3.96 5.04
N VAL A 26 7.43 -4.66 5.25
CA VAL A 26 6.88 -5.02 6.55
C VAL A 26 6.47 -6.50 6.48
N GLY A 27 7.32 -7.38 7.02
CA GLY A 27 7.10 -8.82 6.91
C GLY A 27 7.08 -9.27 5.45
N ALA A 28 5.98 -9.91 5.02
CA ALA A 28 5.81 -10.43 3.67
C ALA A 28 5.17 -9.42 2.68
N VAL A 29 5.02 -8.15 3.06
CA VAL A 29 4.45 -7.13 2.17
C VAL A 29 5.33 -5.90 2.06
N THR A 30 5.26 -5.24 0.92
CA THR A 30 5.80 -3.90 0.66
C THR A 30 4.66 -2.90 0.63
N LEU A 31 4.78 -1.86 1.43
CA LEU A 31 3.90 -0.71 1.42
C LEU A 31 4.50 0.35 0.52
N ALA A 32 3.88 0.60 -0.63
CA ALA A 32 4.28 1.62 -1.58
C ALA A 32 3.38 2.87 -1.43
N VAL A 33 3.98 4.02 -1.15
CA VAL A 33 3.26 5.29 -1.08
C VAL A 33 3.01 5.77 -2.51
N THR A 34 1.75 5.73 -2.94
CA THR A 34 1.34 6.17 -4.29
C THR A 34 0.64 7.52 -4.29
N GLY A 35 0.55 8.16 -3.12
CA GLY A 35 0.00 9.50 -2.99
C GLY A 35 0.31 10.10 -1.63
N ALA A 36 0.89 11.28 -1.62
CA ALA A 36 1.17 12.05 -0.41
C ALA A 36 1.08 13.55 -0.68
N THR A 37 0.58 14.29 0.31
CA THR A 37 0.71 15.75 0.38
C THR A 37 1.94 16.12 1.22
N ALA A 38 2.20 17.42 1.37
CA ALA A 38 3.27 17.94 2.20
C ALA A 38 3.19 17.54 3.69
N THR A 39 2.05 17.05 4.18
CA THR A 39 1.84 16.73 5.60
C THR A 39 1.16 15.38 5.85
N ARG A 40 0.65 14.70 4.81
CA ARG A 40 -0.13 13.48 4.99
C ARG A 40 -0.02 12.54 3.79
N VAL A 41 0.17 11.25 4.07
CA VAL A 41 -0.01 10.19 3.07
C VAL A 41 -1.50 9.99 2.81
N THR A 42 -1.90 10.06 1.54
CA THR A 42 -3.31 9.92 1.11
C THR A 42 -3.60 8.55 0.52
N ARG A 43 -2.59 7.87 -0.05
CA ARG A 43 -2.77 6.55 -0.66
C ARG A 43 -1.53 5.67 -0.48
N VAL A 44 -1.77 4.42 -0.09
CA VAL A 44 -0.76 3.38 0.03
C VAL A 44 -1.25 2.18 -0.75
N ARG A 45 -0.39 1.64 -1.60
CA ARG A 45 -0.57 0.34 -2.24
C ARG A 45 0.14 -0.72 -1.39
N VAL A 46 -0.54 -1.82 -1.11
CA VAL A 46 0.06 -3.00 -0.48
C VAL A 46 0.41 -3.99 -1.58
N GLU A 47 1.69 -4.34 -1.67
CA GLU A 47 2.23 -5.34 -2.59
C GLU A 47 2.72 -6.49 -1.72
N HIS A 48 2.16 -7.69 -1.79
CA HIS A 48 2.75 -8.83 -1.09
C HIS A 48 3.95 -9.39 -1.88
N ALA A 49 4.86 -10.05 -1.19
CA ALA A 49 5.92 -10.81 -1.79
C ALA A 49 5.50 -12.29 -1.75
N ASP A 50 4.91 -12.76 -2.85
CA ASP A 50 4.79 -14.17 -3.14
C ASP A 50 5.79 -14.55 -4.25
N GLU A 51 6.08 -15.85 -4.38
CA GLU A 51 6.78 -16.43 -5.55
C GLU A 51 6.10 -16.07 -6.89
N ASN A 52 4.87 -15.51 -6.86
CA ASN A 52 4.04 -15.12 -8.00
C ASN A 52 3.69 -13.61 -8.10
N GLY A 53 4.25 -12.74 -7.24
CA GLY A 53 4.44 -11.30 -7.48
C GLY A 53 3.24 -10.38 -7.80
N PHE A 54 2.03 -10.58 -7.26
CA PHE A 54 0.81 -9.78 -7.51
C PHE A 54 0.34 -9.74 -8.97
N ALA A 55 -0.75 -10.46 -9.26
CA ALA A 55 -1.51 -10.26 -10.49
C ALA A 55 -2.01 -8.80 -10.60
N LEU A 56 -1.58 -8.10 -11.66
CA LEU A 56 -2.23 -6.91 -12.16
C LEU A 56 -3.43 -7.38 -13.02
N ASP A 57 -4.62 -6.84 -12.72
CA ASP A 57 -5.89 -6.96 -13.48
C ASP A 57 -6.51 -8.37 -13.62
N ALA A 58 -7.34 -8.76 -12.65
CA ALA A 58 -8.53 -9.57 -12.97
C ALA A 58 -9.69 -8.58 -13.17
N PRO A 59 -10.46 -8.62 -14.29
CA PRO A 59 -11.63 -7.77 -14.43
C PRO A 59 -12.58 -8.11 -13.28
N ASP A 60 -13.12 -7.07 -12.63
CA ASP A 60 -14.23 -7.21 -11.68
C ASP A 60 -15.27 -8.13 -12.33
N GLY A 61 -15.41 -9.33 -11.78
CA GLY A 61 -16.39 -10.32 -12.19
C GLY A 61 -17.77 -9.85 -11.78
N GLY A 62 -18.26 -8.81 -12.45
CA GLY A 62 -19.68 -8.56 -12.60
C GLY A 62 -20.26 -9.75 -13.35
N ALA A 63 -20.61 -10.80 -12.61
CA ALA A 63 -21.53 -11.79 -13.10
C ALA A 63 -22.83 -11.06 -13.36
N ALA A 64 -23.10 -10.86 -14.65
CA ALA A 64 -24.35 -10.35 -15.18
C ALA A 64 -25.53 -11.06 -14.53
N GLU A 65 -26.55 -10.29 -14.15
CA GLU A 65 -27.92 -10.76 -14.11
C GLU A 65 -28.20 -11.59 -15.37
N THR A 66 -28.47 -12.88 -15.18
CA THR A 66 -29.13 -13.70 -16.18
C THR A 66 -30.41 -14.24 -15.59
N ALA A 67 -31.50 -13.59 -16.02
CA ALA A 67 -32.74 -14.15 -16.56
C ALA A 67 -33.37 -15.37 -15.88
#